data_AF-A0A7C5X656-F1
#
_entry.id   AF-A0A7C5X656-F1
#
_cell.length_a   1.000
_cell.length_b   1.000
_cell.length_c   1.000
_cell.angle_alpha   90.00
_cell.angle_beta   90.00
_cell.angle_gamma   90.00
#
_symmetry.space_group_name_H-M   'P 1'
#
loop_
_entity.id
_entity.type
_entity.pdbx_description
1 polymer ?
#
loop_
_entity_poly.entity_id
_entity_poly.type
_entity_poly.pdbx_seq_one_letter_code
_entity_poly.pdbx_strand_id
1 'polypeptide(L)'
;MLTVELLQDSFALYYKGRKIPAVPLYATPLLHYVQYVAPYVAKRLADAGVRRFRMRDAKAARIIELACRGLCTYTQDGDEIEGLLEEAYYNLLADRLLAYTISTDAVVIPCADPALAKALIRRAREYAPDLTTIASQYGGECPDADIHHTPRPIELPLPLGPASRAAVDTAIWAVEERTAESPLTPLLDWECGNT
;
A
#
# COMPACT_ATOMS: atom_id res chain seq x y z
N MET A 1 -4.84 -24.84 -1.11
CA MET A 1 -5.66 -24.48 0.07
C MET A 1 -4.97 -23.32 0.75
N LEU A 2 -5.68 -22.19 0.90
CA LEU A 2 -5.20 -21.02 1.63
C LEU A 2 -5.70 -21.11 3.07
N THR A 3 -4.79 -21.02 4.04
CA THR A 3 -5.14 -20.98 5.47
C THR A 3 -4.85 -19.57 6.00
N VAL A 4 -5.74 -19.04 6.83
CA VAL A 4 -5.60 -17.69 7.39
C VAL A 4 -5.39 -17.80 8.89
N GLU A 5 -4.36 -17.13 9.39
CA GLU A 5 -4.08 -17.00 10.81
C GLU A 5 -4.12 -15.50 11.20
N LEU A 6 -4.90 -15.19 12.24
CA LEU A 6 -5.01 -13.85 12.80
C LEU A 6 -3.92 -13.66 13.85
N LEU A 7 -3.04 -12.68 13.63
CA LEU A 7 -2.03 -12.25 14.59
C LEU A 7 -2.42 -10.89 15.16
N GLN A 8 -1.85 -10.52 16.31
CA GLN A 8 -2.25 -9.33 17.08
C GLN A 8 -2.22 -8.02 16.25
N ASP A 9 -1.25 -7.89 15.33
CA ASP A 9 -1.05 -6.71 14.48
C ASP A 9 -0.98 -7.05 12.96
N SER A 10 -1.27 -8.29 12.55
CA SER A 10 -1.12 -8.71 11.14
C SER A 10 -1.96 -9.95 10.80
N PHE A 11 -2.05 -10.26 9.50
CA PHE A 11 -2.62 -11.52 9.02
C PHE A 11 -1.48 -12.35 8.43
N ALA A 12 -1.36 -13.61 8.85
CA ALA A 12 -0.50 -14.56 8.14
C ALA A 12 -1.38 -15.40 7.22
N LEU A 13 -1.12 -15.30 5.92
CA LEU A 13 -1.71 -16.19 4.93
C LEU A 13 -0.75 -17.35 4.71
N TYR A 14 -1.23 -18.58 4.78
CA TYR A 14 -0.43 -19.75 4.44
C TYR A 14 -0.93 -20.35 3.15
N TYR A 15 -0.03 -20.43 2.18
CA TYR A 15 -0.29 -21.05 0.88
C TYR A 15 0.71 -22.18 0.64
N LYS A 16 0.21 -23.41 0.45
CA LYS A 16 1.04 -24.62 0.27
C LYS A 16 2.13 -24.78 1.36
N GLY A 17 1.84 -24.38 2.60
CA GLY A 17 2.76 -24.44 3.73
C GLY A 17 3.78 -23.29 3.82
N ARG A 18 3.75 -22.34 2.87
CA ARG A 18 4.58 -21.12 2.88
C ARG A 18 3.81 -19.96 3.51
N LYS A 19 4.49 -19.18 4.34
CA LYS A 19 3.92 -17.99 4.99
C LYS A 19 4.02 -16.80 4.07
N ILE A 20 2.90 -16.13 3.84
CA ILE A 20 2.77 -14.83 3.20
C ILE A 20 2.39 -13.85 4.32
N PRO A 21 3.36 -13.08 4.86
CA PRO A 21 3.06 -12.07 5.86
C PRO A 21 2.29 -10.92 5.20
N ALA A 22 1.07 -10.69 5.66
CA ALA A 22 0.21 -9.63 5.15
C ALA A 22 0.05 -8.51 6.18
N VAL A 23 0.38 -7.28 5.78
CA VAL A 23 0.38 -6.11 6.66
C VAL A 23 -0.77 -5.19 6.25
N PRO A 24 -1.84 -5.09 7.06
CA PRO A 24 -2.93 -4.15 6.81
C PRO A 24 -2.45 -2.72 7.03
N LEU A 25 -2.49 -1.91 5.97
CA LEU A 25 -2.17 -0.47 6.07
C LEU A 25 -3.40 0.37 6.44
N TYR A 26 -4.56 -0.25 6.60
CA TYR A 26 -5.75 0.39 7.15
C TYR A 26 -5.84 0.08 8.67
N ALA A 27 -6.10 1.10 9.50
CA ALA A 27 -6.21 0.89 10.96
C ALA A 27 -7.51 0.18 11.35
N THR A 28 -8.55 0.34 10.53
CA THR A 28 -9.81 -0.40 10.58
C THR A 28 -10.32 -0.55 9.14
N PRO A 29 -11.22 -1.50 8.85
CA PRO A 29 -11.86 -1.63 7.54
C PRO A 29 -12.38 -0.35 6.88
N LEU A 30 -12.69 0.66 7.70
CA LEU A 30 -13.27 1.93 7.26
C LEU A 30 -12.23 3.04 7.08
N LEU A 31 -11.01 2.87 7.59
CA LEU A 31 -9.99 3.90 7.67
C LEU A 31 -8.89 3.70 6.62
N HIS A 32 -8.85 4.59 5.63
CA HIS A 32 -7.86 4.57 4.55
C HIS A 32 -6.44 4.78 5.08
N TYR A 33 -5.46 4.07 4.52
CA TYR A 33 -4.04 4.14 4.91
C TYR A 33 -3.40 5.54 4.80
N VAL A 34 -4.01 6.47 4.06
CA VAL A 34 -3.52 7.85 3.92
C VAL A 34 -3.57 8.60 5.25
N GLN A 35 -4.40 8.14 6.20
CA GLN A 35 -4.49 8.74 7.54
C GLN A 35 -3.14 8.78 8.27
N TYR A 36 -2.23 7.83 7.97
CA TYR A 36 -0.90 7.81 8.58
C TYR A 36 -0.03 8.98 8.14
N VAL A 37 -0.30 9.54 6.95
CA VAL A 37 0.47 10.64 6.36
C VAL A 37 -0.32 11.94 6.29
N ALA A 38 -1.65 11.91 6.40
CA ALA A 38 -2.52 13.07 6.21
C ALA A 38 -2.16 14.27 7.10
N PRO A 39 -1.84 14.14 8.40
CA PRO A 39 -1.42 15.28 9.22
C PRO A 39 -0.12 15.92 8.73
N TYR A 40 0.84 15.10 8.27
CA TYR A 40 2.12 15.58 7.73
C TYR A 40 1.90 16.33 6.42
N VAL A 41 1.15 15.75 5.49
CA VAL A 41 0.83 16.35 4.20
C VAL A 41 0.08 17.67 4.40
N ALA A 42 -0.96 17.69 5.25
CA ALA A 42 -1.73 18.89 5.55
C ALA A 42 -0.87 20.02 6.12
N LYS A 43 0.06 19.70 7.04
CA LYS A 43 1.01 20.69 7.56
C LYS A 43 1.89 21.25 6.45
N ARG A 44 2.45 20.40 5.59
CA ARG A 44 3.34 20.83 4.50
C ARG A 44 2.62 21.70 3.47
N LEU A 45 1.36 21.38 3.15
CA LEU A 45 0.53 22.22 2.28
C LEU A 45 0.28 23.59 2.90
N ALA A 46 -0.05 23.64 4.20
CA ALA A 46 -0.26 24.90 4.91
C ALA A 46 1.02 25.75 4.96
N ASP A 47 2.16 25.14 5.30
CA ASP A 47 3.46 25.81 5.37
C ASP A 47 3.91 26.34 4.00
N ALA A 48 3.56 25.64 2.92
CA ALA A 48 3.84 26.06 1.54
C ALA A 48 2.79 27.06 0.97
N GLY A 49 1.74 27.39 1.71
CA GLY A 49 0.67 28.27 1.24
C GLY A 49 -0.23 27.67 0.15
N VAL A 50 -0.19 26.34 -0.04
CA VAL A 50 -1.03 25.65 -1.03
C VAL A 50 -2.46 25.57 -0.51
N ARG A 51 -3.37 26.34 -1.12
CA ARG A 51 -4.78 26.40 -0.71
C ARG A 51 -5.68 25.40 -1.43
N ARG A 52 -5.28 24.95 -2.61
CA ARG A 52 -6.07 24.07 -3.49
C ARG A 52 -5.15 22.98 -4.00
N PHE A 53 -5.48 21.72 -3.73
CA PHE A 53 -4.66 20.58 -4.14
C PHE A 53 -5.48 19.56 -4.92
N ARG A 54 -4.79 18.78 -5.76
CA ARG A 54 -5.34 17.69 -6.56
C ARG A 54 -4.64 16.37 -6.25
N MET A 55 -5.43 15.30 -6.21
CA MET A 55 -4.96 13.92 -6.09
C MET A 55 -5.91 12.99 -6.86
N ARG A 56 -5.40 11.82 -7.28
CA ARG A 56 -6.19 10.83 -8.03
C ARG A 56 -7.30 10.21 -7.18
N ASP A 57 -6.98 9.84 -5.94
CA ASP A 57 -7.94 9.22 -5.03
C ASP A 57 -8.77 10.29 -4.28
N ALA A 58 -10.04 10.43 -4.65
CA ALA A 58 -10.94 11.38 -4.04
C ALA A 58 -11.23 11.08 -2.55
N LYS A 59 -11.27 9.80 -2.14
CA LYS A 59 -11.52 9.40 -0.74
C LYS A 59 -10.32 9.79 0.11
N ALA A 60 -9.11 9.50 -0.34
CA ALA A 60 -7.89 9.92 0.34
C ALA A 60 -7.77 11.45 0.38
N ALA A 61 -8.19 12.16 -0.68
CA ALA A 61 -8.12 13.62 -0.74
C ALA A 61 -9.00 14.28 0.33
N ARG A 62 -10.19 13.74 0.59
CA ARG A 62 -11.06 14.25 1.67
C ARG A 62 -10.45 14.06 3.05
N ILE A 63 -9.67 13.00 3.28
CA ILE A 63 -8.98 12.80 4.57
C ILE A 63 -7.89 13.86 4.77
N ILE A 64 -7.13 14.18 3.72
CA ILE A 64 -6.12 15.26 3.77
C ILE A 64 -6.78 16.62 3.98
N GLU A 65 -7.87 16.91 3.27
CA GLU A 65 -8.64 18.15 3.43
C GLU A 65 -9.20 18.32 4.85
N LEU A 66 -9.69 17.24 5.47
CA LEU A 66 -10.09 17.26 6.88
C LEU A 66 -8.89 17.56 7.80
N ALA A 67 -7.73 16.96 7.54
CA ALA A 67 -6.50 17.25 8.27
C ALA A 67 -6.00 18.69 8.08
N CYS A 68 -6.31 19.33 6.94
CA CYS A 68 -6.01 20.74 6.67
C CYS A 68 -6.80 21.73 7.54
N ARG A 69 -7.90 21.31 8.17
CA ARG A 69 -8.75 22.19 9.03
C ARG A 69 -9.16 23.50 8.33
N GLY A 70 -9.47 23.43 7.03
CA GLY A 70 -9.91 24.57 6.22
C GLY A 70 -8.79 25.40 5.59
N LEU A 71 -7.51 25.05 5.79
CA LEU A 71 -6.38 25.77 5.17
C LEU A 71 -6.13 25.36 3.70
N CYS A 72 -6.47 24.13 3.36
CA CYS A 72 -6.36 23.56 2.02
C CYS A 72 -7.63 22.79 1.66
N THR A 73 -8.03 22.85 0.39
CA THR A 73 -9.21 22.16 -0.14
C THR A 73 -8.87 21.30 -1.35
N TYR A 74 -9.56 20.17 -1.49
CA TYR A 74 -9.39 19.28 -2.64
C TYR A 74 -10.23 19.76 -3.81
N THR A 75 -9.58 19.95 -4.96
CA THR A 75 -10.18 20.34 -6.24
C THR A 75 -9.40 19.75 -7.43
N GLN A 76 -10.07 19.60 -8.59
CA GLN A 76 -9.43 19.15 -9.83
C GLN A 76 -8.55 20.23 -10.48
N ASP A 77 -8.70 21.50 -10.11
CA ASP A 77 -7.88 22.61 -10.61
C ASP A 77 -6.78 23.03 -9.62
N GLY A 78 -6.44 22.13 -8.67
CA GLY A 78 -5.45 22.36 -7.63
C GLY A 78 -4.05 21.88 -8.00
N ASP A 79 -3.09 22.24 -7.16
CA ASP A 79 -1.69 21.82 -7.31
C ASP A 79 -1.58 20.31 -7.08
N GLU A 80 -0.81 19.63 -7.93
CA GLU A 80 -0.56 18.20 -7.80
C GLU A 80 0.40 17.90 -6.65
N ILE A 81 0.01 16.97 -5.77
CA ILE A 81 0.75 16.67 -4.53
C ILE A 81 1.42 15.28 -4.53
N GLU A 82 1.55 14.62 -5.69
CA GLU A 82 2.10 13.25 -5.78
C GLU A 82 3.49 13.14 -5.13
N GLY A 83 4.39 14.10 -5.40
CA GLY A 83 5.72 14.12 -4.80
C GLY A 83 5.72 14.34 -3.28
N LEU A 84 4.79 15.13 -2.76
CA LEU A 84 4.64 15.33 -1.31
C LEU A 84 4.07 14.07 -0.63
N LEU A 85 3.19 13.34 -1.31
CA LEU A 85 2.69 12.05 -0.83
C LEU A 85 3.80 11.00 -0.82
N GLU A 86 4.60 10.94 -1.87
CA GLU A 86 5.75 10.03 -1.94
C GLU A 86 6.71 10.30 -0.77
N GLU A 87 7.08 11.56 -0.52
CA GLU A 87 7.91 11.96 0.63
C GLU A 87 7.27 11.52 1.95
N ALA A 88 5.97 11.76 2.12
CA ALA A 88 5.28 11.42 3.36
C ALA A 88 5.18 9.91 3.60
N TYR A 89 4.85 9.13 2.55
CA TYR A 89 4.82 7.67 2.63
C TYR A 89 6.20 7.09 2.91
N TYR A 90 7.23 7.60 2.24
CA TYR A 90 8.61 7.17 2.44
C TYR A 90 9.04 7.36 3.90
N ASN A 91 8.73 8.52 4.49
CA ASN A 91 9.16 8.85 5.85
C ASN A 91 8.31 8.20 6.96
N LEU A 92 7.03 7.94 6.73
CA LEU A 92 6.09 7.59 7.81
C LEU A 92 5.47 6.19 7.69
N LEU A 93 5.43 5.61 6.48
CA LEU A 93 4.72 4.36 6.21
C LEU A 93 5.64 3.26 5.69
N ALA A 94 6.56 3.59 4.77
CA ALA A 94 7.45 2.62 4.15
C ALA A 94 8.38 1.95 5.18
N ASP A 95 8.89 2.73 6.14
CA ASP A 95 9.74 2.21 7.21
C ASP A 95 9.01 1.19 8.09
N ARG A 96 7.74 1.46 8.42
CA ARG A 96 6.89 0.56 9.21
C ARG A 96 6.64 -0.75 8.48
N LEU A 97 6.41 -0.69 7.17
CA LEU A 97 6.22 -1.89 6.37
C LEU A 97 7.53 -2.71 6.32
N LEU A 98 8.64 -2.06 6.01
CA LEU A 98 9.91 -2.75 5.79
C LEU A 98 10.56 -3.23 7.09
N ALA A 99 10.14 -2.75 8.26
CA ALA A 99 10.52 -3.37 9.53
C ALA A 99 10.12 -4.85 9.62
N TYR A 100 9.10 -5.29 8.86
CA TYR A 100 8.67 -6.69 8.80
C TYR A 100 9.52 -7.56 7.84
N THR A 101 10.54 -7.00 7.16
CA THR A 101 11.30 -7.75 6.15
C THR A 101 12.37 -8.69 6.71
N ILE A 102 12.59 -8.68 8.03
CA ILE A 102 13.59 -9.52 8.71
C ILE A 102 13.40 -11.02 8.41
N SER A 103 12.19 -11.44 8.01
CA SER A 103 11.87 -12.83 7.66
C SER A 103 11.26 -12.99 6.26
N THR A 104 11.52 -12.08 5.32
CA THR A 104 10.92 -12.10 3.97
C THR A 104 11.98 -11.92 2.90
N ASP A 105 11.80 -12.57 1.76
CA ASP A 105 12.70 -12.52 0.60
C ASP A 105 12.18 -11.65 -0.55
N ALA A 106 10.91 -11.26 -0.49
CA ALA A 106 10.30 -10.34 -1.43
C ALA A 106 9.29 -9.41 -0.76
N VAL A 107 8.96 -8.32 -1.44
CA VAL A 107 7.86 -7.42 -1.10
C VAL A 107 6.97 -7.18 -2.32
N VAL A 108 5.67 -7.33 -2.12
CA VAL A 108 4.66 -6.96 -3.12
C VAL A 108 4.45 -5.45 -3.07
N ILE A 109 4.59 -4.80 -4.22
CA ILE A 109 4.38 -3.36 -4.40
C ILE A 109 2.99 -3.14 -5.02
N PRO A 110 2.01 -2.59 -4.28
CA PRO A 110 0.69 -2.33 -4.82
C PRO A 110 0.70 -1.07 -5.70
N CYS A 111 0.45 -1.22 -7.00
CA CYS A 111 0.54 -0.12 -7.97
C CYS A 111 -0.69 0.79 -8.05
N ALA A 112 -1.73 0.49 -7.27
CA ALA A 112 -2.94 1.30 -7.19
C ALA A 112 -2.69 2.71 -6.62
N ASP A 113 -1.62 2.89 -5.83
CA ASP A 113 -1.13 4.19 -5.37
C ASP A 113 0.34 4.38 -5.82
N PRO A 114 0.58 5.15 -6.91
CA PRO A 114 1.92 5.37 -7.44
C PRO A 114 2.88 6.04 -6.46
N ALA A 115 2.38 6.94 -5.59
CA ALA A 115 3.22 7.64 -4.61
C ALA A 115 3.68 6.67 -3.52
N LEU A 116 2.78 5.80 -3.04
CA LEU A 116 3.13 4.74 -2.11
C LEU A 116 4.08 3.72 -2.75
N ALA A 117 3.82 3.32 -3.99
CA ALA A 117 4.67 2.36 -4.71
C ALA A 117 6.12 2.85 -4.83
N LYS A 118 6.32 4.10 -5.28
CA LYS A 118 7.65 4.72 -5.37
C LYS A 118 8.34 4.79 -4.00
N ALA A 119 7.60 5.20 -2.97
CA ALA A 119 8.12 5.26 -1.61
C ALA A 119 8.58 3.88 -1.09
N LEU A 120 7.80 2.83 -1.33
CA LEU A 120 8.13 1.46 -0.92
C LEU A 120 9.36 0.92 -1.68
N ILE A 121 9.40 1.07 -3.00
CA ILE A 121 10.54 0.61 -3.83
C ILE A 121 11.82 1.34 -3.40
N ARG A 122 11.75 2.66 -3.25
CA ARG A 122 12.90 3.46 -2.80
C ARG A 122 13.40 3.00 -1.44
N ARG A 123 12.51 2.81 -0.47
CA ARG A 123 12.89 2.39 0.89
C ARG A 123 13.42 0.96 0.91
N ALA A 124 12.86 0.05 0.09
CA ALA A 124 13.34 -1.32 -0.02
C ALA A 124 14.78 -1.37 -0.54
N ARG A 125 15.09 -0.63 -1.61
CA ARG A 125 16.45 -0.52 -2.17
C ARG A 125 17.48 0.03 -1.19
N GLU A 126 17.08 0.94 -0.31
CA GLU A 126 17.95 1.54 0.69
C GLU A 126 18.18 0.63 1.91
N TYR A 127 17.14 -0.05 2.41
CA TYR A 127 17.18 -0.78 3.68
C TYR A 127 17.41 -2.29 3.53
N ALA A 128 16.94 -2.86 2.42
CA ALA A 128 17.02 -4.29 2.14
C ALA A 128 17.28 -4.49 0.63
N PRO A 129 18.49 -4.18 0.13
CA PRO A 129 18.79 -4.21 -1.32
C PRO A 129 18.65 -5.61 -1.95
N ASP A 130 18.72 -6.67 -1.15
CA ASP A 130 18.52 -8.05 -1.60
C ASP A 130 17.03 -8.46 -1.67
N LEU A 131 16.12 -7.61 -1.19
CA LEU A 131 14.68 -7.88 -1.18
C LEU A 131 14.11 -7.70 -2.59
N THR A 132 13.56 -8.76 -3.16
CA THR A 132 12.94 -8.68 -4.50
C THR A 132 11.64 -7.87 -4.44
N THR A 133 11.52 -6.85 -5.27
CA THR A 133 10.29 -6.06 -5.39
C THR A 133 9.39 -6.62 -6.51
N ILE A 134 8.14 -6.93 -6.19
CA ILE A 134 7.18 -7.54 -7.12
C ILE A 134 5.98 -6.61 -7.30
N ALA A 135 5.86 -5.97 -8.45
CA ALA A 135 4.76 -5.08 -8.78
C ALA A 135 3.44 -5.86 -8.96
N SER A 136 2.43 -5.47 -8.19
CA SER A 136 1.04 -5.85 -8.40
C SER A 136 0.35 -4.78 -9.26
N GLN A 137 0.30 -5.03 -10.57
CA GLN A 137 -0.21 -4.08 -11.58
C GLN A 137 -1.75 -4.03 -11.62
N TYR A 138 -2.35 -3.69 -10.48
CA TYR A 138 -3.77 -3.41 -10.35
C TYR A 138 -3.98 -1.91 -10.14
N GLY A 139 -4.81 -1.28 -10.98
CA GLY A 139 -5.14 0.15 -10.86
C GLY A 139 -3.99 1.12 -11.22
N GLY A 140 -2.81 0.61 -11.59
CA GLY A 140 -1.65 1.41 -11.99
C GLY A 140 -0.43 0.55 -12.32
N GLU A 141 0.70 1.22 -12.55
CA GLU A 141 1.98 0.62 -12.92
C GLU A 141 3.08 1.02 -11.94
N CYS A 142 4.07 0.13 -11.75
CA CYS A 142 5.26 0.36 -10.93
C CYS A 142 6.52 -0.04 -11.73
N PRO A 143 6.97 0.78 -12.69
CA PRO A 143 8.05 0.40 -13.62
C PRO A 143 9.39 0.14 -12.94
N ASP A 144 9.57 0.63 -11.71
CA ASP A 144 10.80 0.49 -10.94
C ASP A 144 10.87 -0.83 -10.14
N ALA A 145 9.87 -1.71 -10.21
CA ALA A 145 9.93 -3.01 -9.55
C ALA A 145 10.78 -4.01 -10.34
N ASP A 146 11.36 -4.99 -9.65
CA ASP A 146 12.21 -6.01 -10.28
C ASP A 146 11.39 -6.98 -11.13
N ILE A 147 10.20 -7.36 -10.63
CA ILE A 147 9.28 -8.28 -11.28
C ILE A 147 7.91 -7.61 -11.42
N HIS A 148 7.22 -7.88 -12.52
CA HIS A 148 5.91 -7.33 -12.81
C HIS A 148 4.87 -8.44 -12.97
N HIS A 149 3.77 -8.32 -12.25
CA HIS A 149 2.65 -9.26 -12.33
C HIS A 149 1.34 -8.52 -12.53
N THR A 150 0.52 -8.99 -13.46
CA THR A 150 -0.85 -8.52 -13.66
C THR A 150 -1.81 -9.46 -12.92
N PRO A 151 -2.30 -9.05 -11.73
CA PRO A 151 -3.11 -9.91 -10.89
C PRO A 151 -4.48 -10.21 -11.50
N ARG A 152 -4.99 -11.39 -11.16
CA ARG A 152 -6.32 -11.86 -11.55
C ARG A 152 -7.28 -11.74 -10.37
N PRO A 153 -8.60 -11.62 -10.64
CA PRO A 153 -9.59 -11.71 -9.58
C PRO A 153 -9.48 -13.05 -8.86
N ILE A 154 -9.35 -13.01 -7.54
CA ILE A 154 -9.37 -14.19 -6.68
C ILE A 154 -10.47 -14.08 -5.63
N GLU A 155 -11.05 -15.23 -5.30
CA GLU A 155 -11.94 -15.37 -4.16
C GLU A 155 -11.12 -15.71 -2.93
N LEU A 156 -11.27 -14.89 -1.90
CA LEU A 156 -10.60 -15.06 -0.62
C LEU A 156 -11.65 -15.15 0.49
N PRO A 157 -11.41 -15.94 1.54
CA PRO A 157 -12.30 -15.99 2.71
C PRO A 157 -12.25 -14.70 3.55
N LEU A 158 -11.36 -13.76 3.17
CA LEU A 158 -11.24 -12.44 3.77
C LEU A 158 -11.94 -11.41 2.86
N PRO A 159 -12.72 -10.49 3.42
CA PRO A 159 -13.40 -9.47 2.64
C PRO A 159 -12.43 -8.30 2.36
N LEU A 160 -11.36 -8.62 1.63
CA LEU A 160 -10.38 -7.67 1.14
C LEU A 160 -10.97 -6.84 0.00
N GLY A 161 -10.58 -5.57 -0.08
CA GLY A 161 -10.91 -4.76 -1.25
C GLY A 161 -10.07 -5.15 -2.48
N PRO A 162 -10.39 -4.60 -3.66
CA PRO A 162 -9.77 -5.02 -4.91
C PRO A 162 -8.25 -4.88 -4.95
N ALA A 163 -7.68 -3.81 -4.36
CA ALA A 163 -6.23 -3.60 -4.35
C ALA A 163 -5.52 -4.61 -3.44
N SER A 164 -6.09 -4.91 -2.28
CA SER A 164 -5.58 -5.94 -1.37
C SER A 164 -5.71 -7.34 -1.96
N ARG A 165 -6.81 -7.66 -2.66
CA ARG A 165 -6.96 -8.96 -3.35
C ARG A 165 -5.91 -9.13 -4.44
N ALA A 166 -5.66 -8.08 -5.23
CA ALA A 166 -4.64 -8.06 -6.25
C ALA A 166 -3.22 -8.28 -5.69
N ALA A 167 -2.92 -7.65 -4.54
CA ALA A 167 -1.65 -7.85 -3.85
C ALA A 167 -1.49 -9.31 -3.36
N VAL A 168 -2.54 -9.89 -2.77
CA VAL A 168 -2.53 -11.30 -2.32
C VAL A 168 -2.40 -12.28 -3.50
N ASP A 169 -3.11 -12.04 -4.61
CA ASP A 169 -2.95 -12.85 -5.82
C ASP A 169 -1.51 -12.83 -6.33
N THR A 170 -0.89 -11.65 -6.35
CA THR A 170 0.51 -11.48 -6.74
C THR A 170 1.46 -12.23 -5.80
N ALA A 171 1.19 -12.22 -4.49
CA ALA A 171 1.95 -12.98 -3.51
C ALA A 171 1.81 -14.50 -3.70
N ILE A 172 0.59 -14.99 -3.98
CA ILE A 172 0.32 -16.39 -4.27
C ILE A 172 1.08 -16.81 -5.54
N TRP A 173 0.94 -16.04 -6.62
CA TRP A 173 1.65 -16.26 -7.87
C TRP A 173 3.17 -16.35 -7.65
N ALA A 174 3.74 -15.44 -6.85
CA ALA A 174 5.17 -15.44 -6.58
C ALA A 174 5.65 -16.73 -5.88
N VAL A 175 4.84 -17.26 -4.97
CA VAL A 175 5.08 -18.57 -4.32
C VAL A 175 4.94 -19.72 -5.32
N GLU A 176 4.00 -19.64 -6.26
CA GLU A 176 3.79 -20.68 -7.28
C GLU A 176 4.92 -20.76 -8.31
N GLU A 177 5.37 -19.61 -8.79
CA GLU A 177 6.47 -19.49 -9.74
C GLU A 177 7.85 -19.60 -9.06
N ARG A 178 7.89 -19.75 -7.73
CA ARG A 178 9.11 -19.79 -6.93
C ARG A 178 9.99 -18.55 -7.09
N THR A 179 9.38 -17.41 -7.37
CA THR A 179 10.05 -16.11 -7.38
C THR A 179 10.19 -15.53 -5.98
N ALA A 180 9.39 -16.00 -5.02
CA ALA A 180 9.53 -15.72 -3.60
C ALA A 180 9.06 -16.90 -2.73
N GLU A 181 9.67 -17.09 -1.57
CA GLU A 181 9.26 -18.06 -0.55
C GLU A 181 8.34 -17.45 0.51
N SER A 182 8.52 -16.17 0.84
CA SER A 182 7.74 -15.45 1.84
C SER A 182 7.55 -13.96 1.47
N PRO A 183 6.70 -13.66 0.48
CA PRO A 183 6.46 -12.30 0.01
C PRO A 183 5.69 -11.46 1.04
N LEU A 184 6.30 -10.37 1.51
CA LEU A 184 5.64 -9.35 2.34
C LEU A 184 4.56 -8.65 1.52
N THR A 185 3.33 -8.67 2.00
CA THR A 185 2.16 -8.24 1.22
C THR A 185 1.40 -7.11 1.92
N PRO A 186 1.57 -5.85 1.51
CA PRO A 186 0.78 -4.73 2.02
C PRO A 186 -0.69 -4.85 1.56
N LEU A 187 -1.63 -4.63 2.49
CA LEU A 187 -3.07 -4.60 2.18
C LEU A 187 -3.59 -3.16 2.30
N LEU A 188 -4.15 -2.63 1.21
CA LEU A 188 -4.54 -1.22 1.11
C LEU A 188 -6.01 -0.96 1.47
N ASP A 189 -6.87 -1.93 1.20
CA ASP A 189 -8.32 -1.78 1.30
C ASP A 189 -9.03 -3.04 1.84
N TRP A 190 -10.23 -2.81 2.37
CA TRP A 190 -11.13 -3.81 2.90
C TRP A 190 -12.55 -3.51 2.42
N GLU A 191 -13.28 -4.56 2.05
CA GLU A 191 -14.70 -4.47 1.70
C GLU A 191 -15.53 -4.79 2.94
N CYS A 192 -16.20 -3.78 3.49
CA CYS A 192 -17.30 -4.07 4.41
C CYS A 192 -18.50 -4.55 3.56
N GLY A 193 -18.83 -5.83 3.65
CA GLY A 193 -20.08 -6.34 3.09
C GLY A 193 -21.24 -5.60 3.74
N ASN A 194 -21.91 -4.72 2.98
CA ASN A 194 -23.24 -4.24 3.35
C ASN A 194 -24.22 -5.37 3.04
N THR A 195 -24.33 -6.33 3.96
CA THR A 195 -25.50 -7.20 4.08
C THR A 195 -26.35 -6.73 5.24
#